data_AF-A0A964MSM5-F1
#
_entry.id   AF-A0A964MSM5-F1
#
_cell.length_a   1.000
_cell.length_b   1.000
_cell.length_c   1.000
_cell.angle_alpha   90.00
_cell.angle_beta   90.00
_cell.angle_gamma   90.00
#
_symmetry.space_group_name_H-M   'P 1'
#
loop_
_entity.id
_entity.type
_entity.pdbx_description
1 polymer ?
#
loop_
_entity_poly.entity_id
_entity_poly.type
_entity_poly.pdbx_seq_one_letter_code
_entity_poly.pdbx_strand_id
1 'polypeptide(L)'
;MTNFRSALSVSSAAPSVFAIASGVLLALSFPRYGHPAFAFIALVPLYVALSGWNGRPGQVPGVTTGRGFRLGLIAGVIHFAGTVYWTGATVQTFGGLPLPVAVFVTGLLVLYMATYLALASAAAAIFIRRFGLVGLALAPATWVAAEYTRGFLFGGFPWIPLGNTMVTLLPIVQLASLVGVYGLSAFVALINAGFAATALAAGRTRALCLAGTIAVIAAASVWGGQRMAANRLTQGEVVRVGLIQANIAQVDKWNPNRADMILDRYLQLTRQAADGGADFLLWPESATPFFFQDDAAADLVRSMVRQLGKPLLLGSDELERGSPNRYYNSAFMLDTAGTTAAVYRKIHLVPFGEYVPFQRALFFVGPLVEAVSAFTAGERVTMLPVREHMVSTAICYEVTYPGQAREAVRQGSELLTTITNDAWYGESSAAYQHFEMATMRAVEQGRYLVRAANTGVSGIVDPYGRVLIRTKLFETVAVVG
;
A
#
# COMPACT_ATOMS: atom_id res chain seq x y z
N MET A 1 -63.63 6.81 5.19
CA MET A 1 -62.55 5.80 5.28
C MET A 1 -61.33 6.37 4.59
N THR A 2 -60.45 6.94 5.40
CA THR A 2 -59.30 7.78 5.03
C THR A 2 -58.09 6.92 4.68
N ASN A 3 -57.42 7.30 3.60
CA ASN A 3 -56.24 6.63 3.02
C ASN A 3 -55.09 6.47 4.01
N PHE A 4 -54.82 5.23 4.44
CA PHE A 4 -53.55 4.81 5.03
C PHE A 4 -52.71 4.11 3.96
N ARG A 5 -52.04 4.89 3.10
CA ARG A 5 -50.86 4.45 2.38
C ARG A 5 -49.72 5.37 2.78
N SER A 6 -49.10 5.04 3.91
CA SER A 6 -47.86 5.66 4.38
C SER A 6 -46.78 5.44 3.34
N ALA A 7 -46.51 6.51 2.59
CA ALA A 7 -45.37 6.66 1.72
C ALA A 7 -44.09 6.69 2.56
N LEU A 8 -43.42 5.53 2.66
CA LEU A 8 -41.96 5.49 2.73
C LEU A 8 -41.47 5.19 1.31
N SER A 9 -41.66 6.16 0.40
CA SER A 9 -40.99 6.09 -0.88
C SER A 9 -39.53 6.44 -0.67
N VAL A 10 -38.64 5.51 -1.01
CA VAL A 10 -37.18 5.66 -1.12
C VAL A 10 -36.76 6.78 -2.11
N SER A 11 -37.72 7.57 -2.62
CA SER A 11 -37.55 8.64 -3.63
C SER A 11 -37.01 9.98 -3.10
N SER A 12 -36.74 10.12 -1.80
CA SER A 12 -36.29 11.40 -1.21
C SER A 12 -34.87 11.39 -0.63
N ALA A 13 -34.14 10.27 -0.69
CA ALA A 13 -32.77 10.25 -0.20
C ALA A 13 -31.92 11.22 -1.05
N ALA A 14 -31.42 12.29 -0.42
CA ALA A 14 -30.60 13.28 -1.09
C ALA A 14 -29.38 12.57 -1.74
N PRO A 15 -29.01 12.85 -3.00
CA PRO A 15 -27.87 12.19 -3.66
C PRO A 15 -26.55 12.24 -2.87
N SER A 16 -26.40 13.22 -1.97
CA SER A 16 -25.31 13.27 -1.00
C SER A 16 -25.28 12.08 -0.03
N VAL A 17 -26.43 11.53 0.40
CA VAL A 17 -26.51 10.34 1.26
C VAL A 17 -25.90 9.12 0.56
N PHE A 18 -26.16 8.94 -0.73
CA PHE A 18 -25.54 7.88 -1.52
C PHE A 18 -24.03 8.09 -1.64
N ALA A 19 -23.55 9.32 -1.89
CA ALA A 19 -22.13 9.62 -1.90
C ALA A 19 -21.46 9.33 -0.54
N ILE A 20 -22.11 9.70 0.57
CA ILE A 20 -21.66 9.39 1.94
C ILE A 20 -21.56 7.88 2.13
N ALA A 21 -22.61 7.14 1.78
CA ALA A 21 -22.64 5.68 1.90
C ALA A 21 -21.50 5.03 1.11
N SER A 22 -21.23 5.49 -0.11
CA SER A 22 -20.09 5.02 -0.90
C SER A 22 -18.75 5.31 -0.23
N GLY A 23 -18.55 6.52 0.30
CA GLY A 23 -17.33 6.86 1.04
C GLY A 23 -17.11 5.97 2.26
N VAL A 24 -18.17 5.68 3.03
CA VAL A 24 -18.12 4.77 4.18
C VAL A 24 -17.77 3.35 3.75
N LEU A 25 -18.46 2.81 2.73
CA LEU A 25 -18.20 1.46 2.23
C LEU A 25 -16.78 1.31 1.65
N LEU A 26 -16.25 2.35 1.00
CA LEU A 26 -14.86 2.39 0.56
C LEU A 26 -13.88 2.45 1.74
N ALA A 27 -14.19 3.17 2.82
CA ALA A 27 -13.34 3.14 4.00
C ALA A 27 -13.35 1.76 4.68
N LEU A 28 -14.52 1.14 4.77
CA LEU A 28 -14.71 -0.19 5.33
C LEU A 28 -14.22 -1.32 4.42
N SER A 29 -13.71 -1.07 3.22
CA SER A 29 -13.12 -2.12 2.38
C SER A 29 -11.64 -2.38 2.66
N PHE A 30 -10.97 -1.52 3.42
CA PHE A 30 -9.55 -1.63 3.77
C PHE A 30 -9.35 -2.10 5.22
N PRO A 31 -8.21 -2.73 5.54
CA PRO A 31 -7.85 -3.05 6.92
C PRO A 31 -7.67 -1.77 7.76
N ARG A 32 -7.72 -1.80 9.09
CA ARG A 32 -7.74 -2.94 10.02
C ARG A 32 -9.14 -3.47 10.35
N TYR A 33 -10.16 -2.62 10.26
CA TYR A 33 -11.52 -2.89 10.73
C TYR A 33 -12.50 -3.25 9.61
N GLY A 34 -12.09 -3.05 8.35
CA GLY A 34 -12.89 -3.31 7.18
C GLY A 34 -12.87 -4.77 6.72
N HIS A 35 -13.62 -5.04 5.66
CA HIS A 35 -13.70 -6.34 5.01
C HIS A 35 -13.77 -6.18 3.47
N PRO A 36 -13.04 -6.99 2.69
CA PRO A 36 -12.98 -6.86 1.22
C PRO A 36 -14.35 -6.97 0.54
N ALA A 37 -15.33 -7.63 1.16
CA ALA A 37 -16.69 -7.75 0.63
C ALA A 37 -17.36 -6.38 0.37
N PHE A 38 -17.07 -5.36 1.19
CA PHE A 38 -17.65 -4.04 0.99
C PHE A 38 -17.20 -3.41 -0.34
N ALA A 39 -15.99 -3.72 -0.83
CA ALA A 39 -15.49 -3.18 -2.10
C ALA A 39 -16.37 -3.55 -3.30
N PHE A 40 -17.04 -4.71 -3.29
CA PHE A 40 -17.92 -5.12 -4.40
C PHE A 40 -19.17 -4.25 -4.56
N ILE A 41 -19.56 -3.53 -3.51
CA ILE A 41 -20.75 -2.67 -3.49
C ILE A 41 -20.43 -1.21 -3.16
N ALA A 42 -19.18 -0.88 -2.86
CA ALA A 42 -18.79 0.41 -2.33
C ALA A 42 -19.08 1.58 -3.28
N LEU A 43 -19.00 1.38 -4.59
CA LEU A 43 -19.27 2.42 -5.59
C LEU A 43 -20.70 2.38 -6.14
N VAL A 44 -21.49 1.34 -5.81
CA VAL A 44 -22.89 1.23 -6.26
C VAL A 44 -23.72 2.46 -5.87
N PRO A 45 -23.71 2.93 -4.59
CA PRO A 45 -24.47 4.13 -4.21
C PRO A 45 -24.05 5.36 -5.01
N LEU A 46 -22.75 5.63 -5.16
CA LEU A 46 -22.22 6.76 -5.91
C LEU A 46 -22.65 6.69 -7.38
N TYR A 47 -22.53 5.53 -8.04
CA TYR A 47 -22.96 5.37 -9.44
C TYR A 47 -24.46 5.55 -9.62
N VAL A 48 -25.29 5.08 -8.67
CA VAL A 48 -26.73 5.36 -8.65
C VAL A 48 -26.98 6.87 -8.50
N ALA A 49 -26.24 7.58 -7.65
CA ALA A 49 -26.36 9.03 -7.52
C ALA A 49 -25.95 9.78 -8.80
N LEU A 50 -24.86 9.37 -9.46
CA LEU A 50 -24.38 9.94 -10.72
C LEU A 50 -25.34 9.67 -11.89
N SER A 51 -26.12 8.60 -11.83
CA SER A 51 -27.14 8.26 -12.83
C SER A 51 -28.30 9.27 -12.89
N GLY A 52 -28.46 10.11 -11.86
CA GLY A 52 -29.60 11.01 -11.75
C GLY A 52 -30.92 10.29 -11.48
N TRP A 53 -30.86 9.08 -10.90
CA TRP A 53 -32.03 8.24 -10.65
C TRP A 53 -33.08 8.97 -9.81
N ASN A 54 -34.32 8.92 -10.28
CA ASN A 54 -35.48 9.56 -9.68
C ASN A 54 -36.53 8.56 -9.17
N GLY A 55 -36.14 7.28 -9.00
CA GLY A 55 -37.04 6.21 -8.60
C GLY A 55 -37.65 5.42 -9.76
N ARG A 56 -37.46 5.82 -11.02
CA ARG A 56 -37.98 5.11 -12.20
C ARG A 56 -36.89 4.25 -12.87
N PRO A 57 -37.03 2.92 -12.89
CA PRO A 57 -36.10 2.05 -13.61
C PRO A 57 -36.00 2.39 -15.10
N GLY A 58 -34.81 2.26 -15.68
CA GLY A 58 -34.51 2.54 -17.08
C GLY A 58 -34.28 4.01 -17.43
N GLN A 59 -34.61 4.95 -16.54
CA GLN A 59 -34.34 6.37 -16.73
C GLN A 59 -33.01 6.76 -16.08
N VAL A 60 -31.99 6.96 -16.90
CA VAL A 60 -30.64 7.38 -16.49
C VAL A 60 -30.32 8.71 -17.17
N PRO A 61 -30.89 9.84 -16.70
CA PRO A 61 -30.63 11.16 -17.29
C PRO A 61 -29.19 11.63 -17.04
N GLY A 62 -28.50 11.04 -16.06
CA GLY A 62 -27.20 11.51 -15.59
C GLY A 62 -27.31 12.82 -14.79
N VAL A 63 -26.20 13.19 -14.16
CA VAL A 63 -26.06 14.49 -13.49
C VAL A 63 -25.12 15.41 -14.27
N THR A 64 -25.16 16.71 -13.96
CA THR A 64 -24.17 17.65 -14.49
C THR A 64 -22.76 17.32 -14.00
N THR A 65 -21.74 17.68 -14.77
CA THR A 65 -20.33 17.45 -14.41
C THR A 65 -19.99 18.05 -13.04
N GLY A 66 -20.44 19.27 -12.75
CA GLY A 66 -20.22 19.91 -11.45
C GLY A 66 -20.89 19.19 -10.28
N ARG A 67 -22.09 18.62 -10.49
CA ARG A 67 -22.75 17.79 -9.48
C ARG A 67 -22.01 16.46 -9.30
N GLY A 68 -21.53 15.85 -10.39
CA GLY A 68 -20.70 14.65 -10.34
C GLY A 68 -19.41 14.86 -9.55
N PHE A 69 -18.73 15.99 -9.79
CA PHE A 69 -17.57 16.41 -9.03
C PHE A 69 -17.88 16.52 -7.53
N ARG A 70 -18.94 17.24 -7.14
CA ARG A 70 -19.32 17.41 -5.73
C ARG A 70 -19.65 16.07 -5.05
N LEU A 71 -20.35 15.18 -5.73
CA LEU A 71 -20.68 13.85 -5.17
C LEU A 71 -19.42 12.99 -4.99
N GLY A 72 -18.53 12.98 -5.97
CA GLY A 72 -17.23 12.30 -5.84
C GLY A 72 -16.36 12.90 -4.74
N LEU A 73 -16.40 14.23 -4.56
CA LEU A 73 -15.69 14.91 -3.49
C LEU A 73 -16.21 14.49 -2.10
N ILE A 74 -17.54 14.45 -1.91
CA ILE A 74 -18.15 14.01 -0.65
C ILE A 74 -17.75 12.56 -0.34
N ALA A 75 -17.89 11.65 -1.32
CA ALA A 75 -17.49 10.26 -1.16
C ALA A 75 -15.99 10.14 -0.85
N GLY A 76 -15.17 10.95 -1.52
CA GLY A 76 -13.71 10.92 -1.41
C GLY A 76 -13.25 11.40 -0.05
N VAL A 77 -13.80 12.51 0.44
CA VAL A 77 -13.47 13.04 1.77
C VAL A 77 -13.75 11.99 2.84
N ILE A 78 -14.89 11.31 2.78
CA ILE A 78 -15.25 10.28 3.77
C ILE A 78 -14.35 9.05 3.63
N HIS A 79 -14.11 8.58 2.41
CA HIS A 79 -13.25 7.44 2.16
C HIS A 79 -11.83 7.68 2.68
N PHE A 80 -11.21 8.80 2.32
CA PHE A 80 -9.84 9.11 2.67
C PHE A 80 -9.70 9.52 4.13
N ALA A 81 -10.66 10.27 4.70
CA ALA A 81 -10.67 10.51 6.15
C ALA A 81 -10.73 9.21 6.95
N GLY A 82 -11.51 8.21 6.50
CA GLY A 82 -11.61 6.91 7.17
C GLY A 82 -10.40 5.99 6.99
N THR A 83 -9.50 6.26 6.03
CA THR A 83 -8.41 5.34 5.67
C THR A 83 -7.01 5.90 5.90
N VAL A 84 -6.84 7.22 5.87
CA VAL A 84 -5.57 7.91 6.14
C VAL A 84 -5.59 8.79 7.40
N TYR A 85 -6.57 8.60 8.30
CA TYR A 85 -6.68 9.34 9.58
C TYR A 85 -5.38 9.28 10.42
N TRP A 86 -4.66 8.17 10.32
CA TRP A 86 -3.42 7.92 11.07
C TRP A 86 -2.31 8.94 10.77
N THR A 87 -2.35 9.58 9.58
CA THR A 87 -1.37 10.60 9.19
C THR A 87 -1.36 11.79 10.14
N GLY A 88 -2.51 12.15 10.73
CA GLY A 88 -2.61 13.24 11.70
C GLY A 88 -1.84 12.94 12.99
N ALA A 89 -1.95 11.71 13.49
CA ALA A 89 -1.20 11.27 14.66
C ALA A 89 0.31 11.24 14.38
N THR A 90 0.72 10.80 13.18
CA THR A 90 2.12 10.78 12.76
C THR A 90 2.72 12.19 12.75
N VAL A 91 2.09 13.17 12.07
CA VAL A 91 2.63 14.53 11.99
C VAL A 91 2.56 15.28 13.31
N GLN A 92 1.59 14.95 14.17
CA GLN A 92 1.53 15.49 15.54
C GLN A 92 2.68 14.96 16.40
N THR A 93 2.88 13.64 16.42
CA THR A 93 3.83 12.98 17.32
C THR A 93 5.26 13.24 16.91
N PHE A 94 5.55 13.12 15.61
CA PHE A 94 6.91 13.18 15.09
C PHE A 94 7.26 14.52 14.46
N GLY A 95 6.27 15.34 14.11
CA GLY A 95 6.50 16.70 13.59
C GLY A 95 6.29 17.79 14.61
N GLY A 96 5.95 17.44 15.85
CA GLY A 96 5.67 18.40 16.92
C GLY A 96 4.50 19.34 16.61
N LEU A 97 3.65 19.01 15.63
CA LEU A 97 2.57 19.90 15.21
C LEU A 97 1.48 19.95 16.28
N PRO A 98 1.00 21.15 16.68
CA PRO A 98 -0.19 21.25 17.53
C PRO A 98 -1.39 20.55 16.88
N LEU A 99 -2.26 19.95 17.70
CA LEU A 99 -3.41 19.18 17.22
C LEU A 99 -4.23 19.90 16.13
N PRO A 100 -4.58 21.20 16.24
CA PRO A 100 -5.32 21.89 15.18
C PRO A 100 -4.57 21.94 13.84
N VAL A 101 -3.25 22.08 13.87
CA VAL A 101 -2.39 22.12 12.67
C VAL A 101 -2.29 20.72 12.05
N ALA A 102 -2.10 19.69 12.87
CA ALA A 102 -2.08 18.30 12.40
C ALA A 102 -3.40 17.91 11.71
N VAL A 103 -4.55 18.23 12.32
CA VAL A 103 -5.87 18.01 11.73
C VAL A 103 -6.03 18.77 10.42
N PHE A 104 -5.56 20.02 10.36
CA PHE A 104 -5.61 20.82 9.14
C PHE A 104 -4.78 20.20 8.00
N VAL A 105 -3.53 19.83 8.26
CA VAL A 105 -2.64 19.21 7.25
C VAL A 105 -3.19 17.87 6.76
N THR A 106 -3.69 17.02 7.66
CA THR A 106 -4.37 15.78 7.26
C THR A 106 -5.63 16.07 6.44
N GLY A 107 -6.40 17.10 6.79
CA GLY A 107 -7.54 17.56 5.99
C GLY A 107 -7.16 17.95 4.56
N LEU A 108 -6.00 18.62 4.38
CA LEU A 108 -5.47 18.95 3.05
C LEU A 108 -5.10 17.69 2.25
N LEU A 109 -4.46 16.70 2.88
CA LEU A 109 -4.15 15.41 2.23
C LEU A 109 -5.43 14.67 1.81
N VAL A 110 -6.42 14.63 2.69
CA VAL A 110 -7.74 14.02 2.40
C VAL A 110 -8.40 14.74 1.23
N LEU A 111 -8.37 16.08 1.20
CA LEU A 111 -8.93 16.86 0.10
C LEU A 111 -8.19 16.63 -1.22
N TYR A 112 -6.86 16.58 -1.17
CA TYR A 112 -6.02 16.24 -2.32
C TYR A 112 -6.41 14.88 -2.90
N MET A 113 -6.48 13.83 -2.09
CA MET A 113 -6.87 12.49 -2.53
C MET A 113 -8.33 12.47 -3.03
N ALA A 114 -9.25 13.13 -2.32
CA ALA A 114 -10.66 13.21 -2.67
C ALA A 114 -10.90 13.92 -4.02
N THR A 115 -10.01 14.83 -4.41
CA THR A 115 -10.09 15.53 -5.71
C THR A 115 -9.97 14.53 -6.87
N TYR A 116 -9.13 13.51 -6.78
CA TYR A 116 -9.04 12.49 -7.82
C TYR A 116 -10.34 11.70 -7.96
N LEU A 117 -11.01 11.38 -6.84
CA LEU A 117 -12.31 10.74 -6.88
C LEU A 117 -13.40 11.66 -7.42
N ALA A 118 -13.33 12.96 -7.11
CA ALA A 118 -14.19 13.99 -7.67
C ALA A 118 -14.03 14.10 -9.20
N LEU A 119 -12.80 14.08 -9.70
CA LEU A 119 -12.49 14.09 -11.14
C LEU A 119 -12.98 12.82 -11.84
N ALA A 120 -12.74 11.64 -11.27
CA ALA A 120 -13.27 10.38 -11.79
C ALA A 120 -14.81 10.41 -11.88
N SER A 121 -15.47 10.89 -10.82
CA SER A 121 -16.93 10.99 -10.75
C SER A 121 -17.50 12.01 -11.73
N ALA A 122 -16.79 13.13 -11.94
CA ALA A 122 -17.15 14.13 -12.93
C ALA A 122 -17.05 13.56 -14.36
N ALA A 123 -15.97 12.83 -14.67
CA ALA A 123 -15.79 12.16 -15.96
C ALA A 123 -16.85 11.06 -16.18
N ALA A 124 -17.12 10.24 -15.16
CA ALA A 124 -18.18 9.23 -15.21
C ALA A 124 -19.55 9.88 -15.46
N ALA A 125 -19.86 11.02 -14.83
CA ALA A 125 -21.10 11.76 -15.07
C ALA A 125 -21.26 12.21 -16.53
N ILE A 126 -20.17 12.62 -17.20
CA ILE A 126 -20.19 12.94 -18.64
C ILE A 126 -20.61 11.72 -19.46
N PHE A 127 -19.99 10.56 -19.21
CA PHE A 127 -20.30 9.33 -19.93
C PHE A 127 -21.72 8.83 -19.68
N ILE A 128 -22.16 8.84 -18.43
CA ILE A 128 -23.52 8.46 -18.04
C ILE A 128 -24.54 9.38 -18.70
N ARG A 129 -24.32 10.70 -18.70
CA ARG A 129 -25.23 11.66 -19.35
C ARG A 129 -25.27 11.50 -20.87
N ARG A 130 -24.15 11.12 -21.49
CA ARG A 130 -24.03 10.96 -22.95
C ARG A 130 -24.59 9.64 -23.46
N PHE A 131 -24.38 8.55 -22.72
CA PHE A 131 -24.62 7.17 -23.16
C PHE A 131 -25.60 6.39 -22.25
N GLY A 132 -26.21 7.05 -21.26
CA GLY A 132 -27.14 6.45 -20.32
C GLY A 132 -26.50 5.31 -19.52
N LEU A 133 -27.21 4.19 -19.42
CA LEU A 133 -26.78 2.99 -18.68
C LEU A 133 -25.45 2.42 -19.21
N VAL A 134 -25.22 2.48 -20.52
CA VAL A 134 -23.97 2.00 -21.15
C VAL A 134 -22.77 2.86 -20.70
N GLY A 135 -23.00 4.13 -20.39
CA GLY A 135 -21.97 5.03 -19.86
C GLY A 135 -21.36 4.55 -18.53
N LEU A 136 -22.09 3.77 -17.73
CA LEU A 136 -21.56 3.17 -16.49
C LEU A 136 -20.44 2.17 -16.76
N ALA A 137 -20.46 1.48 -17.90
CA ALA A 137 -19.40 0.53 -18.27
C ALA A 137 -18.04 1.22 -18.52
N LEU A 138 -18.04 2.54 -18.70
CA LEU A 138 -16.82 3.36 -18.84
C LEU A 138 -16.29 3.90 -17.50
N ALA A 139 -17.03 3.75 -16.40
CA ALA A 139 -16.59 4.18 -15.08
C ALA A 139 -15.24 3.58 -14.64
N PRO A 140 -14.91 2.29 -14.91
CA PRO A 140 -13.59 1.72 -14.60
C PRO A 140 -12.42 2.51 -15.19
N ALA A 141 -12.54 2.98 -16.43
CA ALA A 141 -11.49 3.76 -17.08
C ALA A 141 -11.27 5.10 -16.38
N THR A 142 -12.35 5.77 -15.96
CA THR A 142 -12.24 7.03 -15.21
C THR A 142 -11.62 6.86 -13.83
N TRP A 143 -11.94 5.75 -13.15
CA TRP A 143 -11.35 5.42 -11.86
C TRP A 143 -9.85 5.18 -11.99
N VAL A 144 -9.45 4.30 -12.90
CA VAL A 144 -8.04 3.95 -13.10
C VAL A 144 -7.23 5.15 -13.55
N ALA A 145 -7.76 6.00 -14.44
CA ALA A 145 -7.08 7.23 -14.83
C ALA A 145 -6.80 8.14 -13.62
N ALA A 146 -7.79 8.33 -12.74
CA ALA A 146 -7.63 9.13 -11.53
C ALA A 146 -6.66 8.49 -10.51
N GLU A 147 -6.73 7.18 -10.31
CA GLU A 147 -5.85 6.47 -9.38
C GLU A 147 -4.39 6.42 -9.88
N TYR A 148 -4.20 6.16 -11.18
CA TYR A 148 -2.89 6.15 -11.81
C TYR A 148 -2.24 7.53 -11.79
N THR A 149 -3.00 8.59 -12.12
CA THR A 149 -2.50 9.98 -12.06
C THR A 149 -2.14 10.41 -10.65
N ARG A 150 -2.93 10.02 -9.64
CA ARG A 150 -2.61 10.25 -8.22
C ARG A 150 -1.28 9.62 -7.79
N GLY A 151 -0.86 8.54 -8.46
CA GLY A 151 0.38 7.85 -8.17
C GLY A 151 1.66 8.59 -8.56
N PHE A 152 1.59 9.62 -9.42
CA PHE A 152 2.79 10.34 -9.88
C PHE A 152 2.65 11.87 -9.93
N LEU A 153 1.44 12.42 -10.03
CA LEU A 153 1.25 13.86 -10.10
C LEU A 153 1.56 14.51 -8.75
N PHE A 154 2.23 15.67 -8.78
CA PHE A 154 2.66 16.43 -7.58
C PHE A 154 3.49 15.61 -6.55
N GLY A 155 4.33 14.71 -7.04
CA GLY A 155 5.16 13.83 -6.20
C GLY A 155 4.52 12.46 -5.92
N GLY A 156 3.24 12.29 -6.24
CA GLY A 156 2.53 11.03 -6.14
C GLY A 156 2.20 10.62 -4.70
N PHE A 157 1.02 10.05 -4.51
CA PHE A 157 0.67 9.37 -3.26
C PHE A 157 -0.19 8.14 -3.56
N PRO A 158 0.40 7.03 -4.06
CA PRO A 158 -0.31 5.82 -4.48
C PRO A 158 -0.80 4.95 -3.31
N TRP A 159 -1.16 5.55 -2.17
CA TRP A 159 -1.72 4.81 -1.04
C TRP A 159 -3.14 4.29 -1.36
N ILE A 160 -3.51 3.13 -0.82
CA ILE A 160 -4.86 2.53 -0.89
C ILE A 160 -5.53 2.55 -2.28
N PRO A 161 -4.89 2.03 -3.33
CA PRO A 161 -5.58 1.81 -4.61
C PRO A 161 -6.75 0.84 -4.41
N LEU A 162 -7.84 1.00 -5.15
CA LEU A 162 -9.05 0.19 -4.96
C LEU A 162 -8.79 -1.31 -5.14
N GLY A 163 -7.90 -1.69 -6.06
CA GLY A 163 -7.49 -3.07 -6.30
C GLY A 163 -6.87 -3.75 -5.09
N ASN A 164 -6.26 -2.98 -4.17
CA ASN A 164 -5.71 -3.53 -2.94
C ASN A 164 -6.76 -4.13 -2.00
N THR A 165 -8.02 -3.70 -2.11
CA THR A 165 -9.12 -4.29 -1.33
C THR A 165 -9.32 -5.77 -1.64
N MET A 166 -8.81 -6.28 -2.76
CA MET A 166 -8.97 -7.68 -3.16
C MET A 166 -7.84 -8.58 -2.65
N VAL A 167 -6.79 -8.04 -2.01
CA VAL A 167 -5.55 -8.78 -1.73
C VAL A 167 -5.76 -10.06 -0.91
N THR A 168 -6.74 -10.06 -0.02
CA THR A 168 -7.10 -11.22 0.82
C THR A 168 -8.08 -12.19 0.14
N LEU A 169 -8.69 -11.79 -0.98
CA LEU A 169 -9.54 -12.64 -1.81
C LEU A 169 -8.68 -13.37 -2.84
N LEU A 170 -8.00 -14.42 -2.38
CA LEU A 170 -6.93 -15.08 -3.13
C LEU A 170 -7.31 -15.46 -4.57
N PRO A 171 -8.47 -16.06 -4.89
CA PRO A 171 -8.79 -16.35 -6.29
C PRO A 171 -8.92 -15.09 -7.16
N ILE A 172 -9.44 -13.98 -6.63
CA ILE A 172 -9.67 -12.76 -7.41
C ILE A 172 -8.39 -11.95 -7.56
N VAL A 173 -7.56 -11.84 -6.51
CA VAL A 173 -6.30 -11.07 -6.56
C VAL A 173 -5.36 -11.59 -7.65
N GLN A 174 -5.48 -12.86 -8.06
CA GLN A 174 -4.67 -13.44 -9.13
C GLN A 174 -4.72 -12.63 -10.42
N LEU A 175 -5.83 -11.91 -10.70
CA LEU A 175 -5.92 -11.02 -11.86
C LEU A 175 -4.81 -9.96 -11.89
N ALA A 176 -4.29 -9.56 -10.72
CA ALA A 176 -3.18 -8.62 -10.63
C ALA A 176 -1.93 -9.12 -11.35
N SER A 177 -1.73 -10.43 -11.51
CA SER A 177 -0.62 -10.98 -12.30
C SER A 177 -0.72 -10.67 -13.80
N LEU A 178 -1.89 -10.27 -14.29
CA LEU A 178 -2.12 -9.91 -15.69
C LEU A 178 -2.19 -8.39 -15.88
N VAL A 179 -2.90 -7.71 -14.99
CA VAL A 179 -3.30 -6.31 -15.19
C VAL A 179 -2.77 -5.35 -14.12
N GLY A 180 -2.01 -5.86 -13.15
CA GLY A 180 -1.53 -5.07 -12.01
C GLY A 180 -2.65 -4.63 -11.06
N VAL A 181 -2.25 -3.93 -10.00
CA VAL A 181 -3.18 -3.35 -9.02
C VAL A 181 -4.20 -2.40 -9.65
N TYR A 182 -3.78 -1.58 -10.63
CA TYR A 182 -4.68 -0.63 -11.29
C TYR A 182 -5.73 -1.33 -12.17
N GLY A 183 -5.36 -2.41 -12.86
CA GLY A 183 -6.33 -3.21 -13.59
C GLY A 183 -7.30 -3.93 -12.66
N LEU A 184 -6.85 -4.32 -11.46
CA LEU A 184 -7.70 -4.87 -10.42
C LEU A 184 -8.66 -3.80 -9.84
N SER A 185 -8.22 -2.53 -9.71
CA SER A 185 -9.11 -1.40 -9.43
C SER A 185 -10.20 -1.24 -10.49
N ALA A 186 -9.83 -1.37 -11.78
CA ALA A 186 -10.80 -1.37 -12.88
C ALA A 186 -11.80 -2.53 -12.77
N PHE A 187 -11.33 -3.74 -12.42
CA PHE A 187 -12.19 -4.89 -12.19
C PHE A 187 -13.21 -4.61 -11.07
N VAL A 188 -12.78 -4.12 -9.91
CA VAL A 188 -13.69 -3.78 -8.79
C VAL A 188 -14.68 -2.70 -9.20
N ALA A 189 -14.22 -1.65 -9.89
CA ALA A 189 -15.09 -0.59 -10.40
C ALA A 189 -16.11 -1.12 -11.42
N LEU A 190 -15.74 -2.10 -12.24
CA LEU A 190 -16.62 -2.74 -13.22
C LEU A 190 -17.72 -3.56 -12.54
N ILE A 191 -17.37 -4.30 -11.49
CA ILE A 191 -18.37 -5.05 -10.70
C ILE A 191 -19.39 -4.09 -10.08
N ASN A 192 -18.93 -2.99 -9.50
CA ASN A 192 -19.82 -1.96 -8.96
C ASN A 192 -20.70 -1.31 -10.04
N ALA A 193 -20.14 -1.05 -11.23
CA ALA A 193 -20.91 -0.53 -12.36
C ALA A 193 -21.99 -1.52 -12.82
N GLY A 194 -21.69 -2.82 -12.82
CA GLY A 194 -22.63 -3.89 -13.15
C GLY A 194 -23.77 -4.02 -12.13
N PHE A 195 -23.47 -3.93 -10.83
CA PHE A 195 -24.50 -3.90 -9.78
C PHE A 195 -25.32 -2.61 -9.80
N ALA A 196 -24.69 -1.45 -10.03
CA ALA A 196 -25.42 -0.20 -10.23
C ALA A 196 -26.34 -0.27 -11.46
N ALA A 197 -25.85 -0.82 -12.57
CA ALA A 197 -26.66 -1.01 -13.77
C ALA A 197 -27.83 -1.97 -13.53
N THR A 198 -27.62 -3.02 -12.73
CA THR A 198 -28.69 -3.94 -12.28
C THR A 198 -29.75 -3.22 -11.46
N ALA A 199 -29.36 -2.32 -10.56
CA ALA A 199 -30.29 -1.53 -9.75
C ALA A 199 -31.08 -0.51 -10.58
N LEU A 200 -30.47 0.03 -11.64
CA LEU A 200 -31.06 1.07 -12.48
C LEU A 200 -31.88 0.53 -13.64
N ALA A 201 -31.59 -0.67 -14.14
CA ALA A 201 -32.26 -1.27 -15.30
C ALA A 201 -33.61 -1.94 -14.94
N ALA A 202 -34.40 -2.25 -15.97
CA ALA A 202 -35.65 -2.98 -15.87
C ALA A 202 -35.68 -4.22 -16.78
N GLY A 203 -36.61 -5.14 -16.49
CA GLY A 203 -36.89 -6.31 -17.34
C GLY A 203 -35.65 -7.14 -17.68
N ARG A 204 -35.54 -7.52 -18.97
CA ARG A 204 -34.44 -8.34 -19.49
C ARG A 204 -33.07 -7.71 -19.26
N THR A 205 -32.94 -6.39 -19.40
CA THR A 205 -31.65 -5.70 -19.21
C THR A 205 -31.13 -5.84 -17.78
N ARG A 206 -32.00 -5.74 -16.78
CA ARG A 206 -31.62 -5.97 -15.37
C ARG A 206 -31.07 -7.38 -15.15
N ALA A 207 -31.75 -8.39 -15.69
CA ALA A 207 -31.31 -9.77 -15.58
C ALA A 207 -29.96 -10.00 -16.27
N LEU A 208 -29.75 -9.41 -17.45
CA LEU A 208 -28.49 -9.49 -18.18
C LEU A 208 -27.33 -8.79 -17.44
N CYS A 209 -27.55 -7.60 -16.87
CA CYS A 209 -26.54 -6.92 -16.06
C CYS A 209 -26.15 -7.76 -14.84
N LEU A 210 -27.12 -8.34 -14.13
CA LEU A 210 -26.85 -9.18 -12.96
C LEU A 210 -26.09 -10.44 -13.35
N ALA A 211 -26.60 -11.17 -14.35
CA ALA A 211 -25.98 -12.40 -14.84
C ALA A 211 -24.56 -12.14 -15.35
N GLY A 212 -24.34 -11.07 -16.11
CA GLY A 212 -23.02 -10.67 -16.59
C GLY A 212 -22.06 -10.32 -15.44
N THR A 213 -22.53 -9.57 -14.44
CA THR A 213 -21.71 -9.22 -13.26
C THR A 213 -21.29 -10.47 -12.49
N ILE A 214 -22.25 -11.37 -12.20
CA ILE A 214 -21.97 -12.64 -11.52
C ILE A 214 -21.03 -13.51 -12.36
N ALA A 215 -21.25 -13.60 -13.66
CA ALA A 215 -20.41 -14.38 -14.57
C ALA A 215 -18.96 -13.87 -14.58
N VAL A 216 -18.74 -12.56 -14.56
CA VAL A 216 -17.39 -11.96 -14.50
C VAL A 216 -16.70 -12.27 -13.17
N ILE A 217 -17.41 -12.18 -12.04
CA ILE A 217 -16.85 -12.55 -10.72
C ILE A 217 -16.49 -14.04 -10.71
N ALA A 218 -17.41 -14.90 -11.18
CA ALA A 218 -17.21 -16.34 -11.25
C ALA A 218 -16.03 -16.69 -12.16
N ALA A 219 -15.94 -16.10 -13.34
CA ALA A 219 -14.83 -16.32 -14.27
C ALA A 219 -13.48 -15.93 -13.66
N ALA A 220 -13.39 -14.75 -13.01
CA ALA A 220 -12.19 -14.32 -12.29
C ALA A 220 -11.80 -15.32 -11.18
N SER A 221 -12.78 -15.76 -10.40
CA SER A 221 -12.58 -16.67 -9.28
C SER A 221 -12.16 -18.08 -9.74
N VAL A 222 -12.79 -18.60 -10.80
CA VAL A 222 -12.44 -19.90 -11.40
C VAL A 222 -11.03 -19.85 -12.00
N TRP A 223 -10.73 -18.82 -12.80
CA TRP A 223 -9.42 -18.67 -13.41
C TRP A 223 -8.30 -18.54 -12.37
N GLY A 224 -8.49 -17.70 -11.36
CA GLY A 224 -7.49 -17.55 -10.30
C GLY A 224 -7.36 -18.79 -9.42
N GLY A 225 -8.47 -19.48 -9.13
CA GLY A 225 -8.46 -20.78 -8.46
C GLY A 225 -7.64 -21.82 -9.24
N GLN A 226 -7.81 -21.89 -10.56
CA GLN A 226 -7.02 -22.77 -11.44
C GLN A 226 -5.53 -22.37 -11.46
N ARG A 227 -5.21 -21.07 -11.51
CA ARG A 227 -3.83 -20.57 -11.44
C ARG A 227 -3.14 -21.02 -10.15
N MET A 228 -3.83 -20.88 -9.03
CA MET A 228 -3.31 -21.30 -7.71
C MET A 228 -3.18 -22.81 -7.61
N ALA A 229 -4.18 -23.58 -8.07
CA ALA A 229 -4.16 -25.03 -8.03
C ALA A 229 -3.02 -25.64 -8.88
N ALA A 230 -2.64 -24.97 -9.98
CA ALA A 230 -1.50 -25.39 -10.79
C ALA A 230 -0.16 -25.30 -10.04
N ASN A 231 -0.07 -24.45 -8.99
CA ASN A 231 1.03 -24.34 -8.04
C ASN A 231 2.46 -24.35 -8.66
N ARG A 232 2.62 -23.73 -9.84
CA ARG A 232 3.88 -23.69 -10.60
C ARG A 232 4.92 -22.72 -10.04
N LEU A 233 4.47 -21.64 -9.40
CA LEU A 233 5.33 -20.54 -8.95
C LEU A 233 6.02 -20.78 -7.60
N THR A 234 5.67 -21.84 -6.88
CA THR A 234 6.26 -22.19 -5.57
C THR A 234 7.25 -23.33 -5.67
N GLN A 235 7.72 -23.64 -6.88
CA GLN A 235 8.73 -24.66 -7.14
C GLN A 235 10.10 -23.98 -7.25
N GLY A 236 11.14 -24.57 -6.67
CA GLY A 236 12.50 -24.01 -6.73
C GLY A 236 13.36 -24.43 -5.55
N GLU A 237 14.56 -23.86 -5.48
CA GLU A 237 15.43 -24.00 -4.31
C GLU A 237 14.79 -23.31 -3.09
N VAL A 238 14.73 -24.02 -1.97
CA VAL A 238 14.18 -23.49 -0.73
C VAL A 238 15.26 -22.72 0.02
N VAL A 239 15.01 -21.44 0.28
CA VAL A 239 15.81 -20.62 1.19
C VAL A 239 15.00 -20.33 2.45
N ARG A 240 15.57 -20.65 3.63
CA ARG A 240 14.97 -20.28 4.92
C ARG A 240 15.39 -18.87 5.28
N VAL A 241 14.44 -17.99 5.54
CA VAL A 241 14.75 -16.57 5.79
C VAL A 241 14.43 -16.19 7.23
N GLY A 242 15.40 -15.58 7.90
CA GLY A 242 15.28 -15.07 9.26
C GLY A 242 14.88 -13.59 9.27
N LEU A 243 13.70 -13.28 9.81
CA LEU A 243 13.16 -11.93 9.95
C LEU A 243 13.39 -11.41 11.35
N ILE A 244 14.13 -10.31 11.47
CA ILE A 244 14.52 -9.74 12.76
C ILE A 244 13.64 -8.54 13.08
N GLN A 245 12.77 -8.68 14.08
CA GLN A 245 11.86 -7.63 14.53
C GLN A 245 12.25 -7.19 15.95
N ALA A 246 13.09 -6.17 16.06
CA ALA A 246 13.66 -5.73 17.34
C ALA A 246 12.69 -4.90 18.21
N ASN A 247 11.61 -4.36 17.62
CA ASN A 247 10.64 -3.50 18.29
C ASN A 247 11.29 -2.30 19.00
N ILE A 248 12.18 -1.61 18.29
CA ILE A 248 12.83 -0.39 18.81
C ILE A 248 11.88 0.78 18.65
N ALA A 249 11.57 1.47 19.74
CA ALA A 249 10.74 2.66 19.69
C ALA A 249 11.40 3.76 18.84
N GLN A 250 10.60 4.52 18.08
CA GLN A 250 11.12 5.52 17.15
C GLN A 250 11.99 6.58 17.86
N VAL A 251 11.62 6.97 19.08
CA VAL A 251 12.35 7.94 19.90
C VAL A 251 13.70 7.43 20.42
N ASP A 252 13.88 6.11 20.51
CA ASP A 252 15.11 5.50 21.02
C ASP A 252 16.14 5.26 19.91
N LYS A 253 15.72 5.19 18.63
CA LYS A 253 16.58 4.78 17.50
C LYS A 253 17.86 5.60 17.36
N TRP A 254 17.77 6.90 17.61
CA TRP A 254 18.89 7.85 17.48
C TRP A 254 19.42 8.32 18.83
N ASN A 255 19.03 7.67 19.93
CA ASN A 255 19.51 7.99 21.26
C ASN A 255 20.86 7.31 21.52
N PRO A 256 21.97 8.05 21.69
CA PRO A 256 23.29 7.46 21.91
C PRO A 256 23.34 6.53 23.14
N ASN A 257 22.57 6.82 24.18
CA ASN A 257 22.51 6.00 25.40
C ASN A 257 21.80 4.66 25.19
N ARG A 258 21.15 4.46 24.05
CA ARG A 258 20.45 3.22 23.67
C ARG A 258 21.19 2.43 22.60
N ALA A 259 22.26 2.99 22.01
CA ALA A 259 22.92 2.41 20.84
C ALA A 259 23.41 0.98 21.09
N ASP A 260 24.10 0.73 22.20
CA ASP A 260 24.60 -0.60 22.57
C ASP A 260 23.45 -1.60 22.78
N MET A 261 22.40 -1.19 23.50
CA MET A 261 21.22 -2.02 23.73
C MET A 261 20.51 -2.40 22.41
N ILE A 262 20.39 -1.44 21.49
CA ILE A 262 19.80 -1.68 20.16
C ILE A 262 20.63 -2.69 19.39
N LEU A 263 21.95 -2.46 19.31
CA LEU A 263 22.85 -3.34 18.57
C LEU A 263 22.85 -4.76 19.17
N ASP A 264 23.00 -4.89 20.49
CA ASP A 264 22.98 -6.17 21.19
C ASP A 264 21.69 -6.93 20.95
N ARG A 265 20.54 -6.24 20.93
CA ARG A 265 19.24 -6.85 20.61
C ARG A 265 19.22 -7.41 19.20
N TYR A 266 19.68 -6.65 18.21
CA TYR A 266 19.75 -7.14 16.84
C TYR A 266 20.71 -8.33 16.70
N LEU A 267 21.89 -8.28 17.32
CA LEU A 267 22.85 -9.39 17.33
C LEU A 267 22.26 -10.65 17.99
N GLN A 268 21.58 -10.50 19.13
CA GLN A 268 20.92 -11.61 19.83
C GLN A 268 19.84 -12.27 18.98
N LEU A 269 18.91 -11.48 18.44
CA LEU A 269 17.82 -12.00 17.59
C LEU A 269 18.37 -12.65 16.31
N THR A 270 19.46 -12.12 15.77
CA THR A 270 20.11 -12.69 14.58
C THR A 270 20.69 -14.07 14.87
N ARG A 271 21.37 -14.25 16.02
CA ARG A 271 21.83 -15.58 16.45
C ARG A 271 20.66 -16.55 16.64
N GLN A 272 19.57 -16.10 17.28
CA GLN A 272 18.37 -16.92 17.44
C GLN A 272 17.78 -17.38 16.09
N ALA A 273 17.70 -16.49 15.10
CA ALA A 273 17.25 -16.87 13.75
C ALA A 273 18.21 -17.85 13.07
N ALA A 274 19.52 -17.62 13.18
CA ALA A 274 20.52 -18.51 12.62
C ALA A 274 20.50 -19.91 13.26
N ASP A 275 20.38 -19.99 14.59
CA ASP A 275 20.19 -21.24 15.34
C ASP A 275 18.87 -21.94 14.96
N GLY A 276 17.83 -21.15 14.65
CA GLY A 276 16.57 -21.61 14.07
C GLY A 276 16.68 -22.10 12.61
N GLY A 277 17.88 -22.08 12.03
CA GLY A 277 18.17 -22.58 10.70
C GLY A 277 18.06 -21.57 9.57
N ALA A 278 18.01 -20.27 9.85
CA ALA A 278 17.98 -19.25 8.79
C ALA A 278 19.23 -19.35 7.88
N ASP A 279 19.00 -19.26 6.57
CA ASP A 279 20.01 -19.29 5.53
C ASP A 279 20.30 -17.91 4.95
N PHE A 280 19.36 -16.97 5.10
CA PHE A 280 19.46 -15.56 4.75
C PHE A 280 18.78 -14.74 5.86
N LEU A 281 19.42 -13.67 6.32
CA LEU A 281 18.95 -12.86 7.46
C LEU A 281 18.54 -11.47 6.98
N LEU A 282 17.44 -10.94 7.51
CA LEU A 282 16.93 -9.61 7.19
C LEU A 282 16.72 -8.77 8.44
N TRP A 283 17.37 -7.61 8.48
CA TRP A 283 17.10 -6.53 9.41
C TRP A 283 16.21 -5.46 8.75
N PRO A 284 15.34 -4.78 9.51
CA PRO A 284 14.41 -3.78 9.00
C PRO A 284 15.12 -2.47 8.64
N GLU A 285 14.34 -1.48 8.19
CA GLU A 285 14.82 -0.12 7.86
C GLU A 285 15.41 0.59 9.08
N SER A 286 16.53 1.30 8.86
CA SER A 286 17.31 2.03 9.88
C SER A 286 17.48 1.22 11.18
N ALA A 287 17.98 -0.01 11.07
CA ALA A 287 18.15 -0.95 12.17
C ALA A 287 19.36 -0.62 13.05
N THR A 288 20.36 0.05 12.48
CA THR A 288 21.57 0.43 13.23
C THR A 288 21.47 1.87 13.73
N PRO A 289 21.93 2.15 14.97
CA PRO A 289 21.93 3.49 15.56
C PRO A 289 23.10 4.37 15.07
N PHE A 290 23.76 3.98 13.97
CA PHE A 290 24.96 4.60 13.42
C PHE A 290 25.00 4.46 11.89
N PHE A 291 25.87 5.22 11.22
CA PHE A 291 26.11 5.08 9.78
C PHE A 291 26.94 3.82 9.51
N PHE A 292 26.35 2.80 8.89
CA PHE A 292 26.94 1.45 8.84
C PHE A 292 28.32 1.36 8.15
N GLN A 293 28.63 2.26 7.23
CA GLN A 293 29.92 2.23 6.51
C GLN A 293 31.08 2.91 7.25
N ASP A 294 30.79 3.84 8.16
CA ASP A 294 31.77 4.76 8.76
C ASP A 294 32.03 4.47 10.24
N ASP A 295 31.23 3.60 10.87
CA ASP A 295 31.26 3.35 12.31
C ASP A 295 31.96 2.03 12.67
N ALA A 296 32.81 2.07 13.71
CA ALA A 296 33.53 0.89 14.21
C ALA A 296 32.58 -0.21 14.74
N ALA A 297 31.38 0.15 15.20
CA ALA A 297 30.37 -0.82 15.65
C ALA A 297 29.87 -1.71 14.50
N ALA A 298 30.05 -1.31 13.23
CA ALA A 298 29.75 -2.14 12.08
C ALA A 298 30.59 -3.44 12.05
N ASP A 299 31.80 -3.43 12.64
CA ASP A 299 32.65 -4.63 12.71
C ASP A 299 32.05 -5.73 13.58
N LEU A 300 31.22 -5.39 14.57
CA LEU A 300 30.47 -6.38 15.36
C LEU A 300 29.44 -7.11 14.48
N VAL A 301 28.78 -6.39 13.57
CA VAL A 301 27.83 -6.98 12.63
C VAL A 301 28.57 -7.84 11.59
N ARG A 302 29.66 -7.31 11.01
CA ARG A 302 30.47 -8.04 10.02
C ARG A 302 31.11 -9.29 10.62
N SER A 303 31.59 -9.24 11.85
CA SER A 303 32.15 -10.40 12.55
C SER A 303 31.10 -11.44 12.87
N MET A 304 29.90 -11.04 13.30
CA MET A 304 28.78 -11.97 13.47
C MET A 304 28.41 -12.66 12.16
N VAL A 305 28.33 -11.93 11.04
CA VAL A 305 28.06 -12.51 9.71
C VAL A 305 29.11 -13.55 9.33
N ARG A 306 30.41 -13.26 9.53
CA ARG A 306 31.50 -14.21 9.31
C ARG A 306 31.38 -15.47 10.18
N GLN A 307 31.04 -15.30 11.46
CA GLN A 307 30.89 -16.41 12.39
C GLN A 307 29.71 -17.33 12.03
N LEU A 308 28.58 -16.73 11.65
CA LEU A 308 27.38 -17.48 11.27
C LEU A 308 27.50 -18.09 9.86
N GLY A 309 28.32 -17.50 8.99
CA GLY A 309 28.44 -17.89 7.59
C GLY A 309 27.13 -17.71 6.81
N LYS A 310 26.30 -16.74 7.22
CA LYS A 310 24.99 -16.45 6.61
C LYS A 310 24.95 -15.02 6.07
N PRO A 311 24.51 -14.80 4.81
CA PRO A 311 24.33 -13.46 4.27
C PRO A 311 23.27 -12.67 5.04
N LEU A 312 23.45 -11.35 5.12
CA LEU A 312 22.59 -10.43 5.87
C LEU A 312 22.24 -9.21 5.00
N LEU A 313 20.94 -8.95 4.86
CA LEU A 313 20.43 -7.68 4.35
C LEU A 313 20.02 -6.80 5.54
N LEU A 314 20.55 -5.58 5.63
CA LEU A 314 20.23 -4.67 6.73
C LEU A 314 19.98 -3.23 6.28
N GLY A 315 18.97 -2.58 6.88
CA GLY A 315 18.72 -1.16 6.69
C GLY A 315 19.58 -0.29 7.60
N SER A 316 20.19 0.74 7.07
CA SER A 316 20.96 1.75 7.82
C SER A 316 21.02 3.06 7.03
N ASP A 317 21.33 4.13 7.73
CA ASP A 317 21.59 5.41 7.09
C ASP A 317 23.01 5.39 6.51
N GLU A 318 23.19 6.05 5.38
CA GLU A 318 24.44 6.16 4.64
C GLU A 318 24.84 7.63 4.51
N LEU A 319 26.10 7.94 4.81
CA LEU A 319 26.68 9.28 4.65
C LEU A 319 27.72 9.28 3.53
N GLU A 320 27.37 9.86 2.40
CA GLU A 320 28.33 10.14 1.33
C GLU A 320 28.94 11.52 1.54
N ARG A 321 30.21 11.54 1.96
CA ARG A 321 30.94 12.77 2.27
C ARG A 321 31.22 13.56 0.99
N GLY A 322 30.88 14.84 1.00
CA GLY A 322 31.00 15.73 -0.16
C GLY A 322 30.81 17.19 0.23
N SER A 323 30.67 18.07 -0.77
CA SER A 323 30.32 19.47 -0.56
C SER A 323 29.12 19.85 -1.44
N PRO A 324 27.87 19.76 -0.93
CA PRO A 324 27.46 19.34 0.42
C PRO A 324 27.50 17.81 0.62
N ASN A 325 27.45 17.36 1.88
CA ASN A 325 27.23 15.95 2.23
C ASN A 325 25.88 15.46 1.70
N ARG A 326 25.81 14.17 1.35
CA ARG A 326 24.55 13.51 0.97
C ARG A 326 24.25 12.37 1.93
N TYR A 327 23.01 12.32 2.40
CA TYR A 327 22.52 11.29 3.29
C TYR A 327 21.52 10.42 2.55
N TYR A 328 21.62 9.11 2.72
CA TYR A 328 20.73 8.15 2.08
C TYR A 328 20.12 7.21 3.12
N ASN A 329 18.87 6.81 2.89
CA ASN A 329 18.26 5.67 3.57
C ASN A 329 18.60 4.44 2.72
N SER A 330 19.46 3.57 3.25
CA SER A 330 20.12 2.54 2.47
C SER A 330 19.89 1.13 3.04
N ALA A 331 19.95 0.15 2.16
CA ALA A 331 19.99 -1.26 2.49
C ALA A 331 21.33 -1.84 2.05
N PHE A 332 22.07 -2.41 3.00
CA PHE A 332 23.38 -3.01 2.79
C PHE A 332 23.24 -4.52 2.72
N MET A 333 23.76 -5.12 1.66
CA MET A 333 23.88 -6.57 1.52
C MET A 333 25.27 -7.02 1.94
N LEU A 334 25.34 -7.82 3.00
CA LEU A 334 26.57 -8.46 3.45
C LEU A 334 26.62 -9.90 2.94
N ASP A 335 27.75 -10.27 2.32
CA ASP A 335 28.04 -11.66 1.97
C ASP A 335 28.48 -12.48 3.21
N THR A 336 28.73 -13.77 3.03
CA THR A 336 29.15 -14.67 4.12
C THR A 336 30.53 -14.33 4.70
N ALA A 337 31.35 -13.54 4.00
CA ALA A 337 32.62 -13.03 4.49
C ALA A 337 32.48 -11.72 5.29
N GLY A 338 31.26 -11.19 5.42
CA GLY A 338 30.97 -9.91 6.07
C GLY A 338 31.37 -8.69 5.22
N THR A 339 31.63 -8.91 3.92
CA THR A 339 31.91 -7.84 2.95
C THR A 339 30.60 -7.25 2.46
N THR A 340 30.56 -5.94 2.25
CA THR A 340 29.40 -5.28 1.63
C THR A 340 29.40 -5.58 0.14
N ALA A 341 28.57 -6.53 -0.28
CA ALA A 341 28.48 -6.99 -1.67
C ALA A 341 27.66 -6.04 -2.56
N ALA A 342 26.65 -5.38 -1.99
CA ALA A 342 25.83 -4.40 -2.68
C ALA A 342 25.20 -3.40 -1.71
N VAL A 343 24.88 -2.21 -2.21
CA VAL A 343 24.14 -1.17 -1.48
C VAL A 343 22.99 -0.68 -2.36
N TYR A 344 21.79 -0.73 -1.80
CA TYR A 344 20.59 -0.16 -2.39
C TYR A 344 20.23 1.13 -1.66
N ARG A 345 20.05 2.23 -2.40
CA ARG A 345 19.64 3.54 -1.86
C ARG A 345 18.17 3.76 -2.21
N LYS A 346 17.34 4.14 -1.22
CA LYS A 346 15.90 4.37 -1.39
C LYS A 346 15.61 5.40 -2.48
N ILE A 347 14.80 5.03 -3.48
CA ILE A 347 14.47 5.85 -4.65
C ILE A 347 13.27 6.75 -4.35
N HIS A 348 12.17 6.18 -3.85
CA HIS A 348 10.97 6.95 -3.54
C HIS A 348 10.93 7.34 -2.06
N LEU A 349 11.30 8.60 -1.81
CA LEU A 349 11.27 9.19 -0.49
C LEU A 349 9.84 9.52 -0.05
N VAL A 350 9.57 9.48 1.26
CA VAL A 350 8.28 9.84 1.84
C VAL A 350 8.13 11.37 1.87
N PRO A 351 7.11 11.96 1.19
CA PRO A 351 6.83 13.40 1.28
C PRO A 351 6.58 13.84 2.72
N PHE A 352 7.16 14.96 3.14
CA PHE A 352 7.15 15.51 4.50
C PHE A 352 7.86 14.66 5.57
N GLY A 353 8.11 13.38 5.30
CA GLY A 353 8.91 12.49 6.14
C GLY A 353 10.41 12.71 5.94
N GLU A 354 10.88 12.39 4.74
CA GLU A 354 12.31 12.34 4.37
C GLU A 354 12.75 13.58 3.57
N TYR A 355 11.79 14.29 2.98
CA TYR A 355 12.01 15.57 2.29
C TYR A 355 10.76 16.46 2.39
N VAL A 356 10.90 17.76 2.10
CA VAL A 356 9.78 18.71 2.06
C VAL A 356 9.42 19.02 0.61
N PRO A 357 8.27 18.57 0.08
CA PRO A 357 7.79 18.96 -1.23
C PRO A 357 7.68 20.48 -1.35
N PHE A 358 8.01 21.05 -2.52
CA PHE A 358 7.95 22.49 -2.75
C PHE A 358 8.68 23.33 -1.68
N GLN A 359 9.86 22.88 -1.22
CA GLN A 359 10.64 23.52 -0.15
C GLN A 359 10.81 25.04 -0.30
N ARG A 360 10.83 25.59 -1.53
CA ARG A 360 10.87 27.04 -1.79
C ARG A 360 9.62 27.79 -1.31
N ALA A 361 8.45 27.15 -1.37
CA ALA A 361 7.18 27.70 -0.88
C ALA A 361 6.91 27.32 0.59
N LEU A 362 7.39 26.16 1.04
CA LEU A 362 7.23 25.62 2.39
C LEU A 362 8.52 25.76 3.22
N PHE A 363 9.22 26.88 3.08
CA PHE A 363 10.52 27.09 3.71
C PHE A 363 10.49 27.06 5.25
N PHE A 364 9.29 27.18 5.85
CA PHE A 364 9.05 27.14 7.29
C PHE A 364 8.77 25.73 7.84
N VAL A 365 8.78 24.70 6.99
CA VAL A 365 8.54 23.29 7.36
C VAL A 365 9.82 22.49 7.18
N GLY A 366 10.22 21.70 8.19
CA GLY A 366 11.32 20.72 8.11
C GLY A 366 10.83 19.28 7.90
N PRO A 367 11.71 18.34 7.47
CA PRO A 367 11.37 16.92 7.39
C PRO A 367 11.17 16.31 8.78
N LEU A 368 10.24 15.36 8.90
CA LEU A 368 9.93 14.67 10.17
C LEU A 368 11.09 13.83 10.73
N VAL A 369 12.01 13.37 9.86
CA VAL A 369 13.22 12.67 10.31
C VAL A 369 14.27 13.71 10.69
N GLU A 370 14.15 14.28 11.90
CA GLU A 370 14.96 15.42 12.38
C GLU A 370 16.46 15.12 12.53
N ALA A 371 16.87 13.85 12.62
CA ALA A 371 18.26 13.47 12.88
C ALA A 371 19.20 13.61 11.67
N VAL A 372 18.64 13.77 10.46
CA VAL A 372 19.39 13.81 9.21
C VAL A 372 18.87 14.97 8.37
N SER A 373 19.75 15.75 7.73
CA SER A 373 19.31 16.69 6.68
C SER A 373 18.46 15.94 5.64
N ALA A 374 17.63 16.64 4.85
CA ALA A 374 16.79 16.01 3.83
C ALA A 374 17.53 14.90 3.06
N PHE A 375 16.96 13.68 3.06
CA PHE A 375 17.59 12.54 2.40
C PHE A 375 17.70 12.78 0.90
N THR A 376 18.76 12.23 0.31
CA THR A 376 18.94 12.17 -1.13
C THR A 376 18.29 10.89 -1.67
N ALA A 377 17.57 11.00 -2.78
CA ALA A 377 16.98 9.85 -3.46
C ALA A 377 18.06 9.02 -4.17
N GLY A 378 17.91 7.70 -4.15
CA GLY A 378 18.62 6.77 -5.02
C GLY A 378 18.15 6.88 -6.46
N GLU A 379 18.96 6.40 -7.39
CA GLU A 379 18.74 6.59 -8.83
C GLU A 379 18.19 5.34 -9.54
N ARG A 380 18.40 4.15 -8.97
CA ARG A 380 18.12 2.88 -9.64
C ARG A 380 17.85 1.76 -8.65
N VAL A 381 17.13 0.75 -9.13
CA VAL A 381 17.05 -0.55 -8.44
C VAL A 381 18.43 -1.19 -8.45
N THR A 382 18.82 -1.81 -7.34
CA THR A 382 20.08 -2.56 -7.20
C THR A 382 19.75 -4.03 -6.94
N MET A 383 20.34 -4.94 -7.71
CA MET A 383 20.29 -6.38 -7.42
C MET A 383 21.26 -6.71 -6.28
N LEU A 384 20.79 -7.52 -5.34
CA LEU A 384 21.49 -7.90 -4.12
C LEU A 384 21.83 -9.39 -4.23
N PRO A 385 23.12 -9.77 -4.30
CA PRO A 385 23.51 -11.16 -4.46
C PRO A 385 23.31 -11.93 -3.15
N VAL A 386 22.58 -13.04 -3.20
CA VAL A 386 22.40 -14.00 -2.10
C VAL A 386 22.85 -15.36 -2.60
N ARG A 387 24.11 -15.73 -2.31
CA ARG A 387 24.77 -16.90 -2.90
C ARG A 387 24.77 -16.78 -4.43
N GLU A 388 24.23 -17.76 -5.15
CA GLU A 388 24.13 -17.77 -6.62
C GLU A 388 22.86 -17.05 -7.15
N HIS A 389 22.00 -16.54 -6.26
CA HIS A 389 20.72 -15.93 -6.63
C HIS A 389 20.75 -14.41 -6.53
N MET A 390 19.87 -13.75 -7.29
CA MET A 390 19.68 -12.30 -7.20
C MET A 390 18.36 -11.95 -6.52
N VAL A 391 18.44 -11.10 -5.49
CA VAL A 391 17.26 -10.57 -4.80
C VAL A 391 17.19 -9.06 -4.96
N SER A 392 16.03 -8.48 -4.70
CA SER A 392 15.84 -7.03 -4.66
C SER A 392 15.25 -6.60 -3.34
N THR A 393 15.36 -5.30 -3.03
CA THR A 393 14.72 -4.74 -1.85
C THR A 393 13.97 -3.45 -2.16
N ALA A 394 12.87 -3.23 -1.45
CA ALA A 394 12.13 -1.97 -1.43
C ALA A 394 12.05 -1.49 0.02
N ILE A 395 12.44 -0.24 0.26
CA ILE A 395 12.49 0.33 1.61
C ILE A 395 11.15 1.02 1.91
N CYS A 396 10.43 0.51 2.91
CA CYS A 396 9.23 1.12 3.46
C CYS A 396 8.21 1.48 2.37
N TYR A 397 7.87 2.76 2.24
CA TYR A 397 6.89 3.35 1.33
C TYR A 397 7.02 2.92 -0.14
N GLU A 398 8.21 2.50 -0.58
CA GLU A 398 8.50 2.08 -1.96
C GLU A 398 7.62 0.93 -2.46
N VAL A 399 7.14 0.04 -1.56
CA VAL A 399 6.24 -1.06 -1.94
C VAL A 399 4.89 -0.59 -2.50
N THR A 400 4.54 0.68 -2.30
CA THR A 400 3.34 1.29 -2.87
C THR A 400 3.48 1.64 -4.35
N TYR A 401 4.71 1.62 -4.90
CA TYR A 401 5.00 1.92 -6.30
C TYR A 401 5.10 0.64 -7.13
N PRO A 402 4.07 0.28 -7.91
CA PRO A 402 4.06 -1.00 -8.62
C PRO A 402 5.16 -1.14 -9.67
N GLY A 403 5.60 -0.02 -10.27
CA GLY A 403 6.64 -0.01 -11.29
C GLY A 403 7.99 -0.49 -10.78
N GLN A 404 8.31 -0.25 -9.50
CA GLN A 404 9.61 -0.56 -8.92
C GLN A 404 9.81 -2.06 -8.73
N ALA A 405 8.83 -2.76 -8.16
CA ALA A 405 8.86 -4.22 -8.04
C ALA A 405 8.92 -4.90 -9.42
N ARG A 406 8.20 -4.36 -10.40
CA ARG A 406 8.26 -4.86 -11.78
C ARG A 406 9.65 -4.68 -12.40
N GLU A 407 10.26 -3.52 -12.21
CA GLU A 407 11.60 -3.25 -12.72
C GLU A 407 12.64 -4.19 -12.09
N ALA A 408 12.57 -4.40 -10.78
CA ALA A 408 13.44 -5.34 -10.08
C ALA A 408 13.38 -6.77 -10.65
N VAL A 409 12.17 -7.28 -10.93
CA VAL A 409 11.99 -8.62 -11.49
C VAL A 409 12.46 -8.70 -12.94
N ARG A 410 12.29 -7.64 -13.73
CA ARG A 410 12.86 -7.56 -15.09
C ARG A 410 14.38 -7.56 -15.09
N GLN A 411 15.01 -7.02 -14.04
CA GLN A 411 16.46 -7.04 -13.86
C GLN A 411 17.01 -8.35 -13.28
N GLY A 412 16.14 -9.33 -13.01
CA GLY A 412 16.55 -10.67 -12.58
C GLY A 412 16.26 -11.01 -11.12
N SER A 413 15.48 -10.19 -10.39
CA SER A 413 15.10 -10.53 -9.01
C SER A 413 14.28 -11.82 -8.94
N GLU A 414 14.81 -12.80 -8.20
CA GLU A 414 14.19 -14.10 -7.92
C GLU A 414 13.38 -14.10 -6.61
N LEU A 415 13.75 -13.23 -5.68
CA LEU A 415 13.05 -12.98 -4.42
C LEU A 415 12.86 -11.47 -4.20
N LEU A 416 11.66 -11.06 -3.84
CA LEU A 416 11.40 -9.68 -3.42
C LEU A 416 11.61 -9.57 -1.91
N THR A 417 12.38 -8.59 -1.46
CA THR A 417 12.46 -8.24 -0.04
C THR A 417 11.91 -6.85 0.20
N THR A 418 11.47 -6.58 1.42
CA THR A 418 11.14 -5.23 1.87
C THR A 418 11.52 -5.05 3.32
N ILE A 419 12.20 -3.95 3.60
CA ILE A 419 12.60 -3.57 4.96
C ILE A 419 11.87 -2.28 5.31
N THR A 420 11.30 -2.21 6.52
CA THR A 420 10.44 -1.07 6.89
C THR A 420 10.55 -0.72 8.36
N ASN A 421 10.27 0.53 8.67
CA ASN A 421 10.06 1.01 10.02
C ASN A 421 8.65 1.57 10.17
N ASP A 422 7.67 0.70 10.47
CA ASP A 422 6.28 1.12 10.65
C ASP A 422 6.02 1.78 12.04
N ALA A 423 7.06 2.10 12.81
CA ALA A 423 6.93 2.79 14.11
C ALA A 423 6.27 4.17 13.97
N TRP A 424 6.40 4.80 12.80
CA TRP A 424 5.73 6.05 12.42
C TRP A 424 4.20 5.99 12.49
N TYR A 425 3.62 4.79 12.38
CA TYR A 425 2.19 4.61 12.24
C TYR A 425 1.46 4.30 13.54
N GLY A 426 2.18 3.96 14.61
CA GLY A 426 1.58 3.51 15.87
C GLY A 426 0.63 2.31 15.70
N GLU A 427 -0.27 2.13 16.66
CA GLU A 427 -1.33 1.10 16.61
C GLU A 427 -2.50 1.49 15.69
N SER A 428 -2.23 1.87 14.46
CA SER A 428 -3.25 2.28 13.48
C SER A 428 -3.48 1.24 12.38
N SER A 429 -4.36 1.57 11.43
CA SER A 429 -4.57 0.75 10.23
C SER A 429 -3.41 0.78 9.23
N ALA A 430 -2.50 1.75 9.33
CA ALA A 430 -1.51 1.99 8.28
C ALA A 430 -0.56 0.80 8.07
N ALA A 431 -0.04 0.19 9.14
CA ALA A 431 0.85 -0.97 9.02
C ALA A 431 0.17 -2.17 8.34
N TYR A 432 -1.13 -2.34 8.54
CA TYR A 432 -1.93 -3.38 7.87
C TYR A 432 -2.13 -3.05 6.38
N GLN A 433 -2.51 -1.81 6.07
CA GLN A 433 -2.62 -1.32 4.68
C GLN A 433 -1.28 -1.46 3.95
N HIS A 434 -0.18 -1.11 4.61
CA HIS A 434 1.18 -1.17 4.08
C HIS A 434 1.61 -2.61 3.79
N PHE A 435 1.36 -3.54 4.72
CA PHE A 435 1.60 -4.96 4.52
C PHE A 435 0.80 -5.52 3.34
N GLU A 436 -0.49 -5.17 3.23
CA GLU A 436 -1.34 -5.58 2.11
C GLU A 436 -0.88 -5.02 0.75
N MET A 437 -0.35 -3.79 0.70
CA MET A 437 0.27 -3.24 -0.51
C MET A 437 1.56 -3.96 -0.88
N ALA A 438 2.36 -4.39 0.10
CA ALA A 438 3.51 -5.26 -0.15
C ALA A 438 3.07 -6.63 -0.69
N THR A 439 2.09 -7.29 -0.06
CA THR A 439 1.53 -8.58 -0.52
C THR A 439 1.06 -8.53 -1.97
N MET A 440 0.46 -7.42 -2.41
CA MET A 440 0.05 -7.23 -3.81
C MET A 440 1.24 -7.39 -4.78
N ARG A 441 2.42 -6.87 -4.44
CA ARG A 441 3.64 -6.96 -5.27
C ARG A 441 4.01 -8.42 -5.55
N ALA A 442 3.87 -9.30 -4.56
CA ALA A 442 4.15 -10.73 -4.68
C ALA A 442 3.26 -11.39 -5.76
N VAL A 443 1.97 -11.06 -5.75
CA VAL A 443 0.98 -11.59 -6.71
C VAL A 443 1.25 -11.09 -8.13
N GLU A 444 1.47 -9.79 -8.29
CA GLU A 444 1.66 -9.19 -9.62
C GLU A 444 2.93 -9.70 -10.29
N GLN A 445 4.00 -9.90 -9.51
CA GLN A 445 5.27 -10.36 -10.05
C GLN A 445 5.41 -11.88 -10.08
N GLY A 446 4.52 -12.62 -9.40
CA GLY A 446 4.67 -14.06 -9.24
C GLY A 446 6.00 -14.40 -8.57
N ARG A 447 6.32 -13.72 -7.47
CA ARG A 447 7.54 -13.90 -6.68
C ARG A 447 7.19 -13.98 -5.20
N TYR A 448 7.98 -14.72 -4.44
CA TYR A 448 7.93 -14.64 -2.99
C TYR A 448 8.30 -13.21 -2.57
N LEU A 449 7.65 -12.73 -1.52
CA LEU A 449 7.99 -11.48 -0.86
C LEU A 449 8.29 -11.74 0.61
N VAL A 450 9.42 -11.23 1.05
CA VAL A 450 9.88 -11.32 2.43
C VAL A 450 9.98 -9.94 3.03
N ARG A 451 9.32 -9.71 4.16
CA ARG A 451 9.24 -8.41 4.82
C ARG A 451 9.78 -8.46 6.24
N ALA A 452 10.78 -7.61 6.53
CA ALA A 452 11.25 -7.35 7.88
C ALA A 452 10.82 -5.93 8.33
N ALA A 453 10.04 -5.85 9.39
CA ALA A 453 9.58 -4.60 9.99
C ALA A 453 10.19 -4.41 11.38
N ASN A 454 10.45 -3.16 11.79
CA ASN A 454 10.94 -2.88 13.15
C ASN A 454 9.86 -3.10 14.24
N THR A 455 8.73 -2.40 14.14
CA THR A 455 7.54 -2.56 15.02
C THR A 455 6.29 -3.00 14.25
N GLY A 456 6.40 -3.08 12.92
CA GLY A 456 5.31 -3.36 11.98
C GLY A 456 5.01 -4.85 11.81
N VAL A 457 4.28 -5.17 10.75
CA VAL A 457 4.07 -6.58 10.35
C VAL A 457 5.27 -7.05 9.55
N SER A 458 6.04 -7.97 10.11
CA SER A 458 6.99 -8.81 9.39
C SER A 458 6.29 -10.05 8.86
N GLY A 459 6.73 -10.57 7.72
CA GLY A 459 6.09 -11.75 7.15
C GLY A 459 6.70 -12.26 5.86
N ILE A 460 6.26 -13.47 5.49
CA ILE A 460 6.59 -14.13 4.23
C ILE A 460 5.29 -14.34 3.46
N VAL A 461 5.28 -13.90 2.20
CA VAL A 461 4.16 -13.98 1.29
C VAL A 461 4.59 -14.75 0.06
N ASP A 462 3.77 -15.70 -0.37
CA ASP A 462 4.06 -16.49 -1.56
C ASP A 462 3.62 -15.78 -2.87
N PRO A 463 4.01 -16.29 -4.04
CA PRO A 463 3.64 -15.73 -5.36
C PRO A 463 2.14 -15.64 -5.67
N TYR A 464 1.29 -16.28 -4.87
CA TYR A 464 -0.16 -16.25 -5.00
C TYR A 464 -0.83 -15.33 -3.96
N GLY A 465 -0.05 -14.67 -3.09
CA GLY A 465 -0.54 -13.76 -2.06
C GLY A 465 -0.90 -14.45 -0.75
N ARG A 466 -0.60 -15.76 -0.60
CA ARG A 466 -0.79 -16.48 0.67
C ARG A 466 0.26 -16.00 1.66
N VAL A 467 -0.19 -15.55 2.82
CA VAL A 467 0.69 -15.16 3.92
C VAL A 467 1.10 -16.43 4.67
N LEU A 468 2.38 -16.80 4.56
CA LEU A 468 2.96 -18.00 5.17
C LEU A 468 3.40 -17.73 6.62
N ILE A 469 3.99 -16.56 6.85
CA ILE A 469 4.41 -16.07 8.16
C ILE A 469 3.90 -14.66 8.36
N ARG A 470 3.45 -14.36 9.59
CA ARG A 470 2.99 -13.03 9.99
C ARG A 470 3.22 -12.78 11.47
N THR A 471 4.01 -11.75 11.79
CA THR A 471 4.19 -11.28 13.17
C THR A 471 3.06 -10.34 13.60
N LYS A 472 2.94 -10.13 14.90
CA LYS A 472 2.14 -9.06 15.48
C LYS A 472 2.92 -7.74 15.43
N LEU A 473 2.17 -6.64 15.55
CA LEU A 473 2.76 -5.33 15.78
C LEU A 473 3.37 -5.28 17.19
N PHE A 474 4.41 -4.47 17.35
CA PHE A 474 5.01 -4.13 18.65
C PHE A 474 5.50 -5.32 19.49
N GLU A 475 5.91 -6.42 18.85
CA GLU A 475 6.56 -7.55 19.53
C GLU A 475 8.04 -7.66 19.14
N THR A 476 8.89 -8.02 20.10
CA THR A 476 10.31 -8.34 19.83
C THR A 476 10.41 -9.82 19.50
N VAL A 477 10.77 -10.16 18.26
CA VAL A 477 10.80 -11.55 17.79
C VAL A 477 11.79 -11.76 16.64
N ALA A 478 12.35 -12.96 16.58
CA ALA A 478 13.04 -13.49 15.41
C ALA A 478 12.20 -14.64 14.84
N VAL A 479 11.84 -14.58 13.56
CA VAL A 479 11.04 -15.64 12.91
C VAL A 479 11.81 -16.21 11.72
N VAL A 480 11.78 -17.53 11.57
CA VAL A 480 12.40 -18.25 10.46
C VAL A 480 11.31 -19.01 9.70
N GLY A 481 11.35 -18.97 8.37
CA GLY A 481 10.61 -19.91 7.55
C GLY A 481 10.76 -19.68 6.06
#